data_AF-A0AAV2MWM3-F1
#
_entry.id   AF-A0AAV2MWM3-F1
#
_cell.length_a   1.000
_cell.length_b   1.000
_cell.length_c   1.000
_cell.angle_alpha   90.00
_cell.angle_beta   90.00
_cell.angle_gamma   90.00
#
_symmetry.space_group_name_H-M   'P 1'
#
loop_
_entity.id
_entity.type
_entity.pdbx_description
1 polymer ?
#
loop_
_entity_poly.entity_id
_entity_poly.type
_entity_poly.pdbx_seq_one_letter_code
_entity_poly.pdbx_strand_id
1 'polypeptide(L)'
;MSTNNNKKGPAVKCGYCGWIIFGFCGDIVSHKCFKNYDECIHVLVVDEKGRATMRVKEVEKSTQRDEPSESSNESTSYSADIMDEMLIDAVEQRPGLWNQKLPVQRQSPSIRGELWDKVFNNLGFKDVA
;
A
#
# COMPACT_ATOMS: atom_id res chain seq x y z
N MET A 1 5.95 15.92 44.99
CA MET A 1 5.42 14.79 44.21
C MET A 1 5.46 15.18 42.74
N SER A 2 6.52 14.84 42.02
CA SER A 2 6.65 15.15 40.60
C SER A 2 6.18 13.95 39.79
N THR A 3 5.03 14.07 39.13
CA THR A 3 4.53 13.05 38.22
C THR A 3 5.35 13.13 36.92
N ASN A 4 6.34 12.25 36.82
CA ASN A 4 7.04 11.99 35.56
C ASN A 4 6.05 11.35 34.58
N ASN A 5 5.35 12.20 33.83
CA ASN A 5 4.48 11.81 32.74
C ASN A 5 5.35 11.32 31.59
N ASN A 6 5.78 10.06 31.69
CA ASN A 6 6.46 9.32 30.65
C ASN A 6 5.44 8.99 29.55
N LYS A 7 5.02 10.02 28.79
CA LYS A 7 4.11 9.91 27.65
C LYS A 7 4.89 9.21 26.53
N LYS A 8 4.94 7.89 26.56
CA LYS A 8 5.32 7.08 25.41
C LYS A 8 4.39 7.49 24.27
N GLY A 9 4.96 8.03 23.20
CA GLY A 9 4.20 8.44 22.01
C GLY A 9 3.39 7.26 21.44
N PRO A 10 2.35 7.54 20.63
CA PRO A 10 1.56 6.49 20.01
C PRO A 10 2.47 5.54 19.22
N ALA A 11 2.32 4.25 19.45
CA ALA A 11 3.06 3.22 18.72
C ALA A 11 2.31 2.94 17.42
N VAL A 12 2.99 3.14 16.29
CA VAL A 12 2.43 2.93 14.95
C VAL A 12 3.20 1.82 14.27
N LYS A 13 2.51 0.90 13.62
CA LYS A 13 3.14 -0.21 12.89
C LYS A 13 3.42 0.21 11.45
N CYS A 14 4.61 -0.05 10.93
CA CYS A 14 4.89 0.15 9.52
C CYS A 14 4.10 -0.87 8.68
N GLY A 15 3.30 -0.39 7.72
CA GLY A 15 2.52 -1.25 6.84
C GLY A 15 3.36 -2.09 5.86
N TYR A 16 4.60 -1.69 5.58
CA TYR A 16 5.47 -2.35 4.61
C TYR A 16 6.36 -3.45 5.21
N CYS A 17 7.01 -3.17 6.35
CA CYS A 17 7.92 -4.12 6.99
C CYS A 17 7.36 -4.71 8.31
N GLY A 18 6.26 -4.17 8.84
CA GLY A 18 5.64 -4.64 10.08
C GLY A 18 6.31 -4.19 11.38
N TRP A 19 7.38 -3.39 11.31
CA TRP A 19 8.08 -2.88 12.51
C TRP A 19 7.25 -1.85 13.27
N ILE A 20 7.43 -1.80 14.59
CA ILE A 20 6.79 -0.79 15.43
C ILE A 20 7.67 0.46 15.45
N ILE A 21 7.07 1.59 15.09
CA ILE A 21 7.65 2.92 15.12
C ILE A 21 7.07 3.61 16.37
N PHE A 22 7.95 4.07 17.24
CA PHE A 22 7.58 4.80 18.44
C PHE A 22 7.89 6.27 18.24
N GLY A 23 6.90 7.15 18.38
CA GLY A 23 7.14 8.59 18.28
C GLY A 23 6.00 9.37 17.62
N PHE A 24 6.35 10.52 17.05
CA PHE A 24 5.43 11.43 16.35
C PHE A 24 5.56 11.25 14.83
N CYS A 25 4.78 12.00 14.03
CA CYS A 25 4.77 11.87 12.56
C CYS A 25 6.16 11.95 11.90
N GLY A 26 7.10 12.73 12.46
CA GLY A 26 8.48 12.81 11.95
C GLY A 26 9.25 11.49 12.04
N ASP A 27 8.95 10.66 13.05
CA ASP A 27 9.58 9.34 13.23
C ASP A 27 9.05 8.33 12.22
N ILE A 28 7.81 8.51 11.75
CA ILE A 28 7.20 7.69 10.70
C ILE A 28 7.88 7.97 9.36
N VAL A 29 8.07 9.24 9.00
CA VAL A 29 8.75 9.64 7.75
C VAL A 29 10.21 9.19 7.74
N SER A 30 10.87 9.22 8.91
CA SER A 30 12.28 8.81 9.05
C SER A 30 12.51 7.31 8.91
N HIS A 31 11.45 6.51 8.91
CA HIS A 31 11.57 5.06 8.79
C HIS A 31 11.92 4.64 7.35
N LYS A 32 12.81 3.64 7.19
CA LYS A 32 13.41 3.26 5.89
C LYS A 32 12.41 2.99 4.77
N CYS A 33 11.22 2.47 5.10
CA CYS A 33 10.16 2.22 4.12
C CYS A 33 9.54 3.51 3.52
N PHE A 34 9.76 4.66 4.15
CA PHE A 34 9.27 5.97 3.73
C PHE A 34 10.39 6.89 3.23
N LYS A 35 11.57 6.34 2.89
CA LYS A 35 12.72 7.13 2.40
C LYS A 35 12.41 7.99 1.15
N ASN A 36 11.39 7.62 0.39
CA ASN A 36 10.93 8.32 -0.81
C ASN A 36 9.70 9.21 -0.52
N TYR A 37 9.40 9.48 0.76
CA TYR A 37 8.33 10.39 1.12
C TYR A 37 8.64 11.80 0.63
N ASP A 38 7.64 12.41 0.04
CA ASP A 38 7.69 13.77 -0.50
C ASP A 38 6.37 14.41 -0.11
N GLU A 39 6.43 15.44 0.72
CA GLU A 39 5.26 16.12 1.26
C GLU A 39 4.39 16.77 0.18
N CYS A 40 4.92 17.04 -1.02
CA CYS A 40 4.17 17.61 -2.13
C CYS A 40 3.22 16.59 -2.75
N ILE A 41 3.70 15.37 -2.97
CA ILE A 41 2.99 14.32 -3.72
C ILE A 41 2.46 13.18 -2.85
N HIS A 42 2.99 13.01 -1.64
CA HIS A 42 2.64 11.89 -0.76
C HIS A 42 1.87 12.33 0.48
N VAL A 43 0.97 11.46 0.93
CA VAL A 43 0.26 11.55 2.19
C VAL A 43 0.52 10.30 3.02
N LEU A 44 0.82 10.49 4.30
CA LEU A 44 0.90 9.39 5.26
C LEU A 44 -0.48 9.11 5.84
N VAL A 45 -0.90 7.85 5.76
CA VAL A 45 -2.20 7.38 6.24
C VAL A 45 -1.97 6.31 7.29
N VAL A 46 -2.54 6.48 8.47
CA VAL A 46 -2.59 5.46 9.52
C VAL A 46 -3.96 4.79 9.48
N ASP A 47 -4.00 3.48 9.27
CA ASP A 47 -5.25 2.73 9.26
C ASP A 47 -5.82 2.52 10.68
N GLU A 48 -7.08 2.07 10.76
CA GLU A 48 -7.77 1.78 12.04
C GLU A 48 -7.05 0.71 12.89
N LYS A 49 -6.18 -0.09 12.26
CA LYS A 49 -5.35 -1.10 12.91
C LYS A 49 -4.00 -0.53 13.36
N GLY A 50 -3.83 0.79 13.31
CA GLY A 50 -2.62 1.50 13.74
C GLY A 50 -1.44 1.33 12.80
N ARG A 51 -1.66 1.06 11.51
CA ARG A 51 -0.59 0.86 10.52
C ARG A 51 -0.39 2.06 9.61
N ALA A 52 0.83 2.59 9.58
CA ALA A 52 1.23 3.66 8.67
C ALA A 52 1.55 3.14 7.26
N THR A 53 0.98 3.79 6.24
CA THR A 53 1.24 3.59 4.82
C THR A 53 1.34 4.93 4.10
N MET A 54 1.98 4.96 2.94
CA MET A 54 2.14 6.16 2.10
C MET A 54 1.29 6.02 0.84
N ARG A 55 0.60 7.10 0.45
CA ARG A 55 -0.23 7.17 -0.78
C ARG A 55 0.10 8.44 -1.55
N VAL A 56 -0.17 8.45 -2.86
CA VAL A 56 -0.05 9.65 -3.69
C VAL A 56 -1.29 10.53 -3.48
N LYS A 57 -1.12 11.85 -3.41
CA LYS A 57 -2.25 12.80 -3.40
C LYS A 57 -2.87 12.82 -4.79
N GLU A 58 -4.17 12.60 -4.88
CA GLU A 58 -4.91 12.92 -6.12
C GLU A 58 -4.91 14.44 -6.29
N VAL A 59 -4.19 14.93 -7.31
CA VAL A 59 -4.28 16.34 -7.71
C VAL A 59 -5.58 16.49 -8.50
N GLU A 60 -6.61 16.98 -7.82
CA GLU A 60 -7.83 17.44 -8.49
C GLU A 60 -7.47 18.64 -9.39
N LYS A 61 -7.30 18.38 -10.69
CA LYS A 61 -7.13 19.43 -11.70
C LYS A 61 -8.46 20.18 -11.86
N SER A 62 -8.70 21.15 -10.99
CA SER A 62 -9.72 22.17 -11.19
C SER A 62 -9.18 23.24 -12.16
N THR A 63 -9.75 23.35 -13.37
CA THR A 63 -10.25 24.61 -13.97
C THR A 63 -10.50 24.50 -15.50
N GLN A 64 -11.76 24.82 -15.84
CA GLN A 64 -12.38 25.33 -17.09
C GLN A 64 -12.54 24.49 -18.36
N ARG A 65 -13.83 24.43 -18.73
CA ARG A 65 -14.48 24.04 -19.98
C ARG A 65 -14.08 24.97 -21.12
N ASP A 66 -13.84 24.42 -22.31
CA ASP A 66 -14.59 24.70 -23.55
C ASP A 66 -14.25 23.64 -24.61
N GLU A 67 -15.28 22.95 -25.08
CA GLU A 67 -15.34 21.92 -26.15
C GLU A 67 -15.34 22.60 -27.55
N PRO A 68 -15.18 21.90 -28.71
CA PRO A 68 -15.68 20.54 -28.93
C PRO A 68 -14.85 19.57 -29.79
N SER A 69 -15.11 18.27 -29.53
CA SER A 69 -15.11 17.15 -30.49
C SER A 69 -13.73 16.61 -30.92
N GLU A 70 -13.37 15.43 -30.42
CA GLU A 70 -13.50 14.15 -31.14
C GLU A 70 -12.93 13.04 -30.22
N SER A 71 -13.82 12.16 -29.78
CA SER A 71 -13.59 10.73 -29.48
C SER A 71 -12.14 10.26 -29.18
N SER A 72 -11.84 10.04 -27.89
CA SER A 72 -11.41 8.69 -27.45
C SER A 72 -11.45 8.59 -25.93
N ASN A 73 -12.50 7.95 -25.45
CA ASN A 73 -12.60 7.37 -24.12
C ASN A 73 -11.62 6.18 -23.98
N GLU A 74 -10.33 6.48 -23.86
CA GLU A 74 -9.28 5.46 -23.69
C GLU A 74 -8.22 5.92 -22.69
N SER A 75 -8.63 6.17 -21.45
CA SER A 75 -7.70 6.43 -20.34
C SER A 75 -7.86 5.42 -19.20
N THR A 76 -8.94 4.64 -19.20
CA THR A 76 -9.19 3.59 -18.22
C THR A 76 -8.55 2.26 -18.61
N SER A 77 -8.40 1.97 -19.92
CA SER A 77 -7.86 0.69 -20.39
C SER A 77 -6.38 0.55 -20.06
N TYR A 78 -5.58 1.57 -20.37
CA TYR A 78 -4.14 1.56 -20.12
C TYR A 78 -3.79 1.41 -18.62
N SER A 79 -4.62 1.97 -17.75
CA SER A 79 -4.47 1.82 -16.30
C SER A 79 -4.80 0.40 -15.82
N ALA A 80 -5.83 -0.24 -16.39
CA ALA A 80 -6.19 -1.61 -16.02
C ALA A 80 -5.12 -2.60 -16.50
N ASP A 81 -4.63 -2.42 -17.73
CA ASP A 81 -3.58 -3.26 -18.31
C ASP A 81 -2.30 -3.21 -17.47
N ILE A 82 -1.87 -2.02 -17.03
CA ILE A 82 -0.69 -1.88 -16.15
C ILE A 82 -0.90 -2.61 -14.82
N MET A 83 -2.08 -2.51 -14.22
CA MET A 83 -2.37 -3.16 -12.93
C MET A 83 -2.43 -4.68 -13.05
N ASP A 84 -2.95 -5.19 -14.17
CA ASP A 84 -3.02 -6.61 -14.46
C ASP A 84 -1.62 -7.20 -14.68
N GLU A 85 -0.75 -6.53 -15.45
CA GLU A 85 0.64 -6.98 -15.63
C GLU A 85 1.41 -6.99 -14.30
N MET A 86 1.22 -5.95 -13.46
CA MET A 86 1.81 -5.93 -12.12
C MET A 86 1.28 -7.05 -11.23
N LEU A 87 0.00 -7.43 -11.36
CA LEU A 87 -0.61 -8.53 -10.63
C LEU A 87 -0.02 -9.88 -11.09
N ILE A 88 0.13 -10.07 -12.40
CA ILE A 88 0.73 -11.26 -13.01
C ILE A 88 2.16 -11.43 -12.49
N ASP A 89 2.99 -10.38 -12.55
CA ASP A 89 4.36 -10.39 -12.02
C ASP A 89 4.40 -10.78 -10.54
N ALA A 90 3.52 -10.17 -9.72
CA ALA A 90 3.47 -10.46 -8.29
C ALA A 90 3.05 -11.91 -8.00
N VAL A 91 2.12 -12.48 -8.76
CA VAL A 91 1.69 -13.88 -8.61
C VAL A 91 2.78 -14.83 -9.10
N GLU A 92 3.46 -14.52 -10.21
CA GLU A 92 4.51 -15.36 -10.79
C GLU A 92 5.66 -15.60 -9.79
N GLN A 93 6.08 -14.54 -9.09
CA GLN A 93 7.13 -14.62 -8.05
C GLN A 93 6.77 -15.51 -6.85
N ARG A 94 5.52 -15.97 -6.74
CA ARG A 94 5.00 -16.76 -5.62
C ARG A 94 4.51 -18.12 -6.11
N PRO A 95 5.40 -19.10 -6.28
CA PRO A 95 5.03 -20.42 -6.78
C PRO A 95 4.00 -21.14 -5.90
N GLY A 96 3.85 -20.79 -4.62
CA GLY A 96 2.78 -21.32 -3.77
C GLY A 96 1.35 -20.97 -4.23
N LEU A 97 1.18 -20.01 -5.16
CA LEU A 97 -0.11 -19.63 -5.74
C LEU A 97 -0.47 -20.41 -7.01
N TRP A 98 0.52 -20.78 -7.83
CA TRP A 98 0.27 -21.36 -9.17
C TRP A 98 0.98 -22.69 -9.43
N ASN A 99 2.07 -23.00 -8.71
CA ASN A 99 2.87 -24.19 -8.94
C ASN A 99 2.26 -25.42 -8.27
N GLN A 100 1.47 -26.16 -9.05
CA GLN A 100 0.78 -27.39 -8.64
C GLN A 100 1.73 -28.55 -8.29
N LYS A 101 3.02 -28.46 -8.61
CA LYS A 101 4.02 -29.48 -8.25
C LYS A 101 4.50 -29.37 -6.81
N LEU A 102 4.11 -28.32 -6.08
CA LEU A 102 4.47 -28.18 -4.66
C LEU A 102 3.64 -29.13 -3.78
N PRO A 103 4.21 -29.64 -2.68
CA PRO A 103 3.46 -30.44 -1.72
C PRO A 103 2.25 -29.67 -1.17
N VAL A 104 1.13 -30.37 -0.94
CA VAL A 104 -0.13 -29.80 -0.40
C VAL A 104 0.10 -28.98 0.88
N GLN A 105 1.08 -29.37 1.69
CA GLN A 105 1.49 -28.67 2.91
C GLN A 105 2.00 -27.23 2.66
N ARG A 106 2.49 -26.93 1.46
CA ARG A 106 2.93 -25.59 1.02
C ARG A 106 1.87 -24.84 0.21
N GLN A 107 0.70 -25.45 -0.01
CA GLN A 107 -0.45 -24.88 -0.71
C GLN A 107 -1.71 -24.90 0.18
N SER A 108 -1.55 -25.08 1.49
CA SER A 108 -2.69 -25.08 2.39
C SER A 108 -3.48 -23.76 2.25
N PRO A 109 -4.80 -23.77 2.48
CA PRO A 109 -5.62 -22.56 2.33
C PRO A 109 -5.08 -21.36 3.12
N SER A 110 -4.51 -21.60 4.31
CA SER A 110 -3.87 -20.57 5.14
C SER A 110 -2.63 -19.97 4.48
N ILE A 111 -1.76 -20.80 3.90
CA ILE A 111 -0.55 -20.32 3.21
C ILE A 111 -0.93 -19.56 1.93
N ARG A 112 -1.97 -20.01 1.23
CA ARG A 112 -2.48 -19.32 0.04
C ARG A 112 -3.03 -17.94 0.41
N GLY A 113 -3.73 -17.82 1.53
CA GLY A 113 -4.18 -16.54 2.09
C GLY A 113 -3.01 -15.59 2.38
N GLU A 114 -1.99 -16.05 3.10
CA GLU A 114 -0.80 -15.22 3.38
C GLU A 114 -0.04 -14.80 2.12
N LEU A 115 -0.04 -15.63 1.07
CA LEU A 115 0.60 -15.30 -0.20
C LEU A 115 -0.20 -14.23 -0.97
N TRP A 116 -1.53 -14.33 -0.98
CA TRP A 116 -2.39 -13.30 -1.55
C TRP A 116 -2.29 -11.99 -0.78
N ASP A 117 -2.27 -12.03 0.56
CA ASP A 117 -2.03 -10.84 1.38
C ASP A 117 -0.71 -10.16 1.00
N LYS A 118 0.34 -10.94 0.73
CA LYS A 118 1.61 -10.39 0.24
C LYS A 118 1.49 -9.79 -1.15
N VAL A 119 0.72 -10.38 -2.07
CA VAL A 119 0.48 -9.82 -3.41
C VAL A 119 -0.23 -8.47 -3.29
N PHE A 120 -1.35 -8.40 -2.56
CA PHE A 120 -2.10 -7.16 -2.36
C PHE A 120 -1.28 -6.08 -1.66
N ASN A 121 -0.48 -6.45 -0.65
CA ASN A 121 0.41 -5.51 0.03
C ASN A 121 1.50 -4.92 -0.89
N ASN A 122 1.96 -5.67 -1.90
CA ASN A 122 2.95 -5.15 -2.86
C ASN A 122 2.31 -4.25 -3.93
N LEU A 123 1.04 -4.48 -4.25
CA LEU A 123 0.31 -3.73 -5.28
C LEU A 123 -0.41 -2.49 -4.72
N GLY A 124 -0.42 -2.31 -3.40
CA GLY A 124 -1.05 -1.15 -2.77
C GLY A 124 -2.58 -1.16 -2.79
N PHE A 125 -3.20 -2.23 -3.28
CA PHE A 125 -4.63 -2.48 -3.13
C PHE A 125 -4.95 -2.66 -1.65
N LYS A 126 -5.56 -1.66 -1.02
CA LYS A 126 -6.26 -1.85 0.24
C LYS A 126 -7.74 -1.68 -0.03
N ASP A 127 -8.52 -2.68 0.38
CA ASP A 127 -9.97 -2.72 0.32
C ASP A 127 -10.57 -1.39 0.75
N VAL A 128 -11.36 -0.81 -0.16
CA VAL A 128 -12.38 0.18 0.16
C VAL A 128 -13.50 -0.60 0.83
N ALA A 129 -13.65 -0.44 2.14
CA ALA A 129 -14.83 -0.84 2.89
C ALA A 129 -15.54 0.43 3.39
#